data_AF-A0A0A0JGY3-F1
#
_entry.id   AF-A0A0A0JGY3-F1
#
_cell.length_a   1.000
_cell.length_b   1.000
_cell.length_c   1.000
_cell.angle_alpha   90.00
_cell.angle_beta   90.00
_cell.angle_gamma   90.00
#
_symmetry.space_group_name_H-M   'P 1'
#
loop_
_entity.id
_entity.type
_entity.pdbx_description
1 polymer ?
#
loop_
_entity_poly.entity_id
_entity_poly.type
_entity_poly.pdbx_seq_one_letter_code
_entity_poly.pdbx_strand_id
1 'polypeptide(L)'
;MPGGDPRIYTSGESRFEDMLADIDAAQHRIFFESYICKGDDTGLAFREALVRAHDRGVEVFVAFDEFANLVVPRAFFRVLQSILEGLK
;
A
#
# COMPACT_ATOMS: atom_id res chain seq x y z
N MET A 1 14.04 10.47 21.24
CA MET A 1 13.31 9.26 20.79
C MET A 1 14.31 8.11 20.83
N PRO A 2 14.05 6.99 21.53
CA PRO A 2 14.88 5.81 21.37
C PRO A 2 14.90 5.43 19.88
N GLY A 3 16.07 5.12 19.34
CA GLY A 3 16.21 4.68 17.95
C GLY A 3 15.42 3.39 17.74
N GLY A 4 14.67 3.31 16.64
CA GLY A 4 13.93 2.09 16.29
C GLY A 4 14.85 0.88 16.10
N ASP A 5 14.26 -0.30 15.91
CA ASP A 5 14.97 -1.54 15.58
C ASP A 5 15.05 -1.69 14.05
N PRO A 6 16.17 -1.32 13.40
CA PRO A 6 16.25 -1.36 11.94
C PRO A 6 16.42 -2.81 11.46
N ARG A 7 15.52 -3.25 10.58
CA ARG A 7 15.67 -4.51 9.85
C ARG A 7 16.26 -4.26 8.46
N ILE A 8 17.32 -4.97 8.12
CA ILE A 8 17.95 -4.93 6.79
C ILE A 8 17.45 -6.11 5.98
N TYR A 9 16.97 -5.83 4.76
CA TYR A 9 16.53 -6.85 3.82
C TYR A 9 17.49 -6.92 2.63
N THR A 10 17.85 -8.14 2.23
CA THR A 10 18.64 -8.41 1.02
C THR A 10 17.79 -9.01 -0.11
N SER A 11 16.53 -9.35 0.17
CA SER A 11 15.52 -9.80 -0.79
C SER A 11 14.30 -8.89 -0.76
N GLY A 12 13.73 -8.64 -1.95
CA GLY A 12 12.47 -7.91 -2.08
C GLY A 12 11.28 -8.71 -1.53
N GLU A 13 11.30 -10.03 -1.70
CA GLU A 13 10.23 -10.94 -1.23
C GLU A 13 10.08 -10.88 0.29
N SER A 14 11.16 -11.12 1.03
CA SER A 14 11.15 -11.04 2.51
C SER A 14 10.73 -9.65 3.01
N ARG A 15 11.11 -8.60 2.28
CA ARG A 15 10.70 -7.23 2.61
C ARG A 15 9.18 -7.06 2.41
N PHE A 16 8.63 -7.58 1.32
CA PHE A 16 7.21 -7.44 1.02
C PHE A 16 6.33 -8.25 1.97
N GLU A 17 6.78 -9.45 2.38
CA GLU A 17 6.09 -10.25 3.39
C GLU A 17 5.96 -9.51 4.72
N ASP A 18 7.06 -8.93 5.22
CA ASP A 18 7.02 -8.16 6.47
C ASP A 18 6.17 -6.89 6.31
N MET A 19 6.25 -6.18 5.17
CA MET A 19 5.39 -5.03 4.91
C MET A 19 3.90 -5.39 4.88
N LEU A 20 3.54 -6.54 4.32
CA LEU A 20 2.14 -7.02 4.30
C LEU A 20 1.66 -7.37 5.71
N ALA A 21 2.51 -8.01 6.52
CA ALA A 21 2.21 -8.30 7.92
C ALA A 21 1.98 -7.00 8.72
N ASP A 22 2.79 -5.97 8.50
CA ASP A 22 2.64 -4.65 9.14
C ASP A 22 1.30 -3.98 8.73
N ILE A 23 0.92 -4.06 7.45
CA ILE A 23 -0.35 -3.55 6.94
C ILE A 23 -1.54 -4.29 7.59
N ASP A 24 -1.45 -5.62 7.72
CA ASP A 24 -2.51 -6.41 8.34
C ASP A 24 -2.61 -6.18 9.87
N ALA A 25 -1.50 -5.85 10.53
CA ALA A 25 -1.47 -5.54 11.97
C ALA A 25 -1.84 -4.08 12.31
N ALA A 26 -1.84 -3.17 11.34
CA ALA A 26 -2.13 -1.76 11.56
C ALA A 26 -3.54 -1.53 12.12
N GLN A 27 -3.65 -0.63 13.10
CA GLN A 27 -4.89 -0.35 13.85
C GLN A 27 -5.45 1.06 13.65
N HIS A 28 -4.61 2.03 13.28
CA HIS A 28 -5.02 3.44 13.23
C HIS A 28 -4.83 4.04 11.85
N ARG A 29 -3.58 4.04 11.34
CA ARG A 29 -3.25 4.70 10.06
C ARG A 29 -2.17 3.94 9.32
N ILE A 30 -2.28 3.93 8.00
CA ILE A 30 -1.25 3.44 7.07
C ILE A 30 -0.91 4.57 6.10
N PHE A 31 0.38 4.87 5.97
CA PHE A 31 0.91 5.72 4.92
C PHE A 31 1.74 4.82 4.00
N PHE A 32 1.22 4.56 2.81
CA PHE A 32 1.88 3.73 1.82
C PHE A 32 2.35 4.60 0.65
N GLU A 33 3.64 4.56 0.37
CA GLU A 33 4.25 5.25 -0.76
C GLU A 33 5.10 4.28 -1.58
N SER A 34 4.90 4.25 -2.90
CA SER A 34 5.77 3.50 -3.81
C SER A 34 5.91 4.17 -5.17
N TYR A 35 7.13 4.19 -5.70
CA TYR A 35 7.44 4.68 -7.04
C TYR A 35 6.93 3.75 -8.15
N ILE A 36 6.82 2.45 -7.88
CA ILE A 36 6.39 1.45 -8.86
C ILE A 36 5.34 0.56 -8.22
N CYS A 37 4.16 0.52 -8.82
CA CYS A 37 3.09 -0.41 -8.50
C CYS A 37 2.68 -1.10 -9.81
N LYS A 38 2.98 -2.39 -9.92
CA LYS A 38 2.62 -3.20 -11.10
C LYS A 38 1.36 -3.98 -10.82
N GLY A 39 0.58 -4.28 -11.85
CA GLY A 39 -0.57 -5.18 -11.76
C GLY A 39 -0.20 -6.66 -11.71
N ASP A 40 0.94 -6.99 -11.10
CA ASP A 40 1.39 -8.36 -10.85
C ASP A 40 0.88 -8.86 -9.49
N ASP A 41 1.20 -10.11 -9.15
CA ASP A 41 0.73 -10.76 -7.91
C ASP A 41 1.15 -9.97 -6.66
N THR A 42 2.33 -9.34 -6.69
CA THR A 42 2.81 -8.51 -5.59
C THR A 42 1.96 -7.24 -5.44
N GLY A 43 1.75 -6.48 -6.52
CA GLY A 43 0.91 -5.28 -6.45
C GLY A 43 -0.54 -5.59 -6.09
N LEU A 44 -1.05 -6.74 -6.54
CA LEU A 44 -2.37 -7.23 -6.15
C LEU A 44 -2.45 -7.53 -4.64
N ALA A 45 -1.46 -8.22 -4.08
CA ALA A 45 -1.40 -8.53 -2.65
C ALA A 45 -1.40 -7.26 -1.79
N PHE A 46 -0.59 -6.26 -2.15
CA PHE A 46 -0.56 -4.96 -1.45
C PHE A 46 -1.91 -4.25 -1.53
N ARG A 47 -2.53 -4.24 -2.72
CA ARG A 47 -3.85 -3.63 -2.91
C ARG A 47 -4.89 -4.28 -1.99
N GLU A 48 -4.94 -5.61 -1.98
CA GLU A 48 -5.89 -6.34 -1.14
C GLU A 48 -5.64 -6.12 0.35
N ALA A 49 -4.38 -6.09 0.79
CA ALA A 49 -4.04 -5.83 2.18
C ALA A 49 -4.46 -4.41 2.63
N LEU A 50 -4.24 -3.41 1.78
CA LEU A 50 -4.66 -2.03 2.05
C LEU A 50 -6.18 -1.89 2.08
N VAL A 51 -6.90 -2.57 1.18
CA VAL A 51 -8.38 -2.62 1.21
C VAL A 51 -8.87 -3.28 2.50
N ARG A 52 -8.30 -4.44 2.88
CA ARG A 52 -8.66 -5.08 4.16
C ARG A 52 -8.41 -4.16 5.35
N ALA A 53 -7.32 -3.39 5.36
CA ALA A 53 -7.04 -2.44 6.42
C ALA A 53 -8.08 -1.33 6.48
N HIS A 54 -8.45 -0.78 5.33
CA HIS A 54 -9.52 0.22 5.24
C HIS A 54 -10.85 -0.33 5.75
N ASP A 55 -11.23 -1.55 5.36
CA ASP A 55 -12.47 -2.20 5.82
C ASP A 55 -12.50 -2.42 7.34
N ARG A 56 -11.33 -2.56 7.99
CA ARG A 56 -11.20 -2.62 9.45
C ARG A 56 -11.34 -1.25 10.13
N GLY A 57 -11.46 -0.16 9.38
CA GLY A 57 -11.55 1.22 9.89
C GLY A 57 -10.20 1.91 10.06
N VAL A 58 -9.13 1.37 9.50
CA VAL A 58 -7.80 2.02 9.48
C VAL A 58 -7.82 3.14 8.43
N GLU A 59 -7.29 4.32 8.77
CA GLU A 59 -7.14 5.39 7.77
C GLU A 59 -5.97 5.03 6.83
N VAL A 60 -6.26 4.82 5.55
CA VAL A 60 -5.26 4.41 4.56
C VAL A 60 -4.98 5.54 3.58
N PHE A 61 -3.74 6.00 3.56
CA PHE A 61 -3.24 7.03 2.64
C PHE A 61 -2.25 6.39 1.69
N VAL A 62 -2.48 6.55 0.38
CA VAL A 62 -1.68 5.89 -0.64
C VAL A 62 -1.15 6.92 -1.64
N ALA A 63 0.16 6.94 -1.82
CA ALA A 63 0.85 7.77 -2.80
C ALA A 63 1.60 6.88 -3.80
N PHE A 64 1.43 7.16 -5.09
CA PHE A 64 2.13 6.47 -6.16
C PHE A 64 2.70 7.48 -7.16
N ASP A 65 3.85 7.17 -7.74
CA ASP A 65 4.41 7.95 -8.85
C ASP A 65 3.61 7.68 -10.14
N GLU A 66 3.04 8.75 -10.71
CA GLU A 66 2.26 8.73 -11.96
C GLU A 66 3.17 8.69 -13.21
N PHE A 67 4.44 9.13 -13.09
CA PHE A 67 5.38 9.30 -14.19
C PHE A 67 6.00 7.98 -14.67
N ALA A 68 6.15 6.99 -13.78
CA ALA A 68 6.56 5.62 -14.14
C ALA A 68 5.40 4.73 -14.66
N ASN A 69 4.15 5.22 -14.62
CA ASN A 69 2.92 4.48 -14.92
C ASN A 69 2.22 4.90 -16.23
N LEU A 70 2.94 5.52 -17.17
CA LEU A 70 2.44 5.86 -18.51
C LEU A 70 1.87 4.66 -19.31
N VAL A 71 2.16 3.42 -18.90
CA VAL A 71 1.70 2.16 -19.53
C VAL A 71 0.57 1.47 -18.75
N VAL A 72 0.14 1.98 -17.60
CA VAL A 72 -0.96 1.40 -16.80
C VAL A 72 -2.26 2.19 -17.07
N PRO A 73 -3.34 1.55 -17.54
CA PRO A 73 -4.58 2.25 -17.82
C PRO A 73 -5.16 2.90 -16.55
N ARG A 74 -5.56 4.17 -16.67
CA ARG A 74 -6.23 4.99 -15.63
C ARG A 74 -7.44 4.31 -14.95
N ALA A 75 -7.99 3.24 -15.54
CA ALA A 75 -9.04 2.43 -14.94
C ALA A 75 -8.60 1.73 -13.65
N PHE A 76 -7.32 1.42 -13.48
CA PHE A 76 -6.79 0.74 -12.29
C PHE A 76 -6.96 1.60 -11.01
N PHE A 77 -6.81 2.92 -11.13
CA PHE A 77 -6.94 3.86 -10.02
C PHE A 77 -8.39 4.27 -9.72
N ARG A 78 -9.36 3.85 -10.54
CA ARG A 78 -10.76 4.32 -10.40
C ARG A 78 -11.47 3.74 -9.18
N VAL A 79 -11.04 2.58 -8.70
CA VAL A 79 -11.56 1.96 -7.46
C VAL A 79 -11.00 2.67 -6.21
N LEU A 80 -9.77 3.20 -6.26
CA LEU A 80 -9.19 3.97 -5.16
C LEU A 80 -9.86 5.35 -4.99
N GLN A 81 -10.45 5.92 -6.04
CA GLN A 81 -11.22 7.17 -5.91
C GLN A 81 -12.53 7.01 -5.13
N SER A 82 -13.19 5.85 -5.15
CA SER A 82 -14.42 5.69 -4.35
C SER A 82 -14.13 5.60 -2.85
N ILE A 83 -12.91 5.23 -2.46
CA ILE A 83 -12.46 5.26 -1.06
C ILE A 83 -12.28 6.71 -0.57
N LEU A 84 -11.90 7.63 -1.45
CA LEU A 84 -11.74 9.05 -1.12
C LEU A 84 -13.08 9.81 -1.01
N GLU A 85 -14.15 9.36 -1.66
CA GLU A 85 -15.47 10.00 -1.57
C GLU A 85 -16.24 9.66 -0.28
N GLY A 86 -15.86 8.60 0.44
CA GLY A 86 -16.44 8.23 1.73
C GLY A 86 -15.97 9.10 2.92
N LEU A 87 -15.15 10.12 2.66
CA LEU A 87 -14.57 11.03 3.66
C LEU A 87 -15.28 12.41 3.70
N LYS A 88 -16.56 12.46 3.31
CA LYS A 88 -17.45 13.60 3.55
C LYS A 88 -18.51 13.29 4.59
#